data_AF-A0A0C2JBI7-F1
#
_entry.id   AF-A0A0C2JBI7-F1
#
_cell.length_a   1.000
_cell.length_b   1.000
_cell.length_c   1.000
_cell.angle_alpha   90.00
_cell.angle_beta   90.00
_cell.angle_gamma   90.00
#
_symmetry.space_group_name_H-M   'P 1'
#
loop_
_entity.id
_entity.type
_entity.pdbx_description
1 polymer ?
#
loop_
_entity_poly.entity_id
_entity_poly.type
_entity_poly.pdbx_seq_one_letter_code
_entity_poly.pdbx_strand_id
1 'polypeptide(L)'
;MLDDLDIDSIKIISEIDETTAKQRMSYNYRVVMVQQHAESDMRGRSSAGQKMIASIVIRLALFTAFCNDCSFIAFDEPTTNLDEQNLQGLAEAFRKLSCHKKLKNFQLILITHDETFLRYLCHDQDVGVYFETSKNKKIAKRKIKRLSSQLF
;
A
#
# COMPACT_ATOMS: atom_id res chain seq x y z
N MET A 1 -21.77 4.14 -19.56
CA MET A 1 -22.05 2.74 -19.19
C MET A 1 -21.27 2.56 -17.90
N LEU A 2 -21.97 2.64 -16.77
CA LEU A 2 -21.37 2.90 -15.45
C LEU A 2 -20.59 1.68 -14.96
N ASP A 3 -19.51 1.94 -14.20
CA ASP A 3 -18.52 1.00 -13.66
C ASP A 3 -19.10 -0.01 -12.65
N ASP A 4 -19.97 -0.90 -13.13
CA ASP A 4 -20.77 -1.83 -12.32
C ASP A 4 -19.98 -3.03 -11.73
N LEU A 5 -18.65 -3.02 -11.78
CA LEU A 5 -17.78 -4.10 -11.32
C LEU A 5 -16.72 -3.66 -10.29
N ASP A 6 -16.67 -2.37 -9.96
CA ASP A 6 -15.66 -1.87 -9.03
C ASP A 6 -15.97 -2.22 -7.57
N ILE A 7 -14.91 -2.33 -6.78
CA ILE A 7 -15.00 -2.59 -5.34
C ILE A 7 -15.33 -1.27 -4.64
N ASP A 8 -16.52 -1.20 -4.03
CA ASP A 8 -16.99 -0.02 -3.29
C ASP A 8 -16.23 0.15 -1.98
N SER A 9 -16.01 -0.96 -1.26
CA SER A 9 -15.30 -0.95 0.02
C SER A 9 -14.71 -2.31 0.38
N ILE A 10 -13.72 -2.29 1.27
CA ILE A 10 -13.11 -3.49 1.85
C ILE A 10 -13.34 -3.47 3.36
N LYS A 11 -13.72 -4.61 3.92
CA LYS A 11 -13.99 -4.81 5.35
C LYS A 11 -13.13 -5.93 5.90
N ILE A 12 -12.72 -5.79 7.16
CA ILE A 12 -12.19 -6.89 7.97
C ILE A 12 -13.33 -7.36 8.87
N ILE A 13 -13.73 -8.62 8.73
CA ILE A 13 -14.75 -9.24 9.58
C ILE A 13 -14.07 -10.19 10.53
N SER A 14 -14.44 -10.08 11.81
CA SER A 14 -14.02 -10.98 12.88
C SER A 14 -15.19 -11.82 13.36
N GLU A 15 -15.01 -13.13 13.44
CA GLU A 15 -15.99 -14.08 13.94
C GLU A 15 -15.38 -14.82 15.15
N ILE A 16 -16.15 -15.02 16.21
CA ILE A 16 -15.69 -15.70 17.43
C ILE A 16 -15.67 -17.20 17.17
N ASP A 17 -14.56 -17.85 17.51
CA ASP A 17 -14.46 -19.30 17.47
C ASP A 17 -14.98 -19.90 18.79
N GLU A 18 -16.27 -20.24 18.81
CA GLU A 18 -16.96 -20.80 19.98
C GLU A 18 -16.49 -22.23 20.34
N THR A 19 -15.68 -22.88 19.50
CA THR A 19 -15.25 -24.26 19.73
C THR A 19 -14.16 -24.41 20.80
N THR A 20 -13.49 -23.32 21.18
CA THR A 20 -12.45 -23.33 22.23
C THR A 20 -13.05 -23.12 23.62
N ALA A 21 -13.47 -24.22 24.24
CA ALA A 21 -13.83 -24.24 25.65
C ALA A 21 -12.64 -23.83 26.53
N LYS A 22 -12.78 -22.70 27.23
CA LYS A 22 -11.98 -22.21 28.37
C LYS A 22 -10.58 -21.65 28.04
N GLN A 23 -10.51 -20.30 28.08
CA GLN A 23 -9.41 -19.43 28.57
C GLN A 23 -8.80 -18.39 27.62
N ARG A 24 -9.04 -18.43 26.29
CA ARG A 24 -8.75 -17.29 25.39
C ARG A 24 -9.80 -17.21 24.29
N MET A 25 -10.45 -16.05 24.15
CA MET A 25 -11.33 -15.78 23.00
C MET A 25 -10.49 -15.82 21.73
N SER A 26 -10.72 -16.80 20.87
CA SER A 26 -10.09 -16.91 19.56
C SER A 26 -10.98 -16.24 18.51
N TYR A 27 -10.37 -15.48 17.60
CA TYR A 27 -11.06 -14.77 16.53
C TYR A 27 -10.55 -15.24 15.18
N ASN A 28 -11.47 -15.57 14.28
CA ASN A 28 -11.18 -15.80 12.87
C ASN A 28 -11.43 -14.52 12.10
N TYR A 29 -10.45 -14.11 11.28
CA TYR A 29 -10.53 -12.90 10.47
C TYR A 29 -10.60 -13.23 8.99
N ARG A 30 -11.45 -12.52 8.27
CA ARG A 30 -11.53 -12.56 6.80
C ARG A 30 -11.67 -11.18 6.22
N VAL A 31 -11.19 -11.02 4.99
CA VAL A 31 -11.30 -9.78 4.22
C VAL A 31 -12.43 -9.93 3.22
N VAL A 32 -13.40 -9.02 3.28
CA VAL A 32 -14.57 -8.99 2.40
C VAL A 32 -14.49 -7.75 1.54
N MET A 33 -14.82 -7.90 0.26
CA MET A 33 -15.12 -6.79 -0.62
C MET A 33 -16.64 -6.59 -0.69
N VAL A 34 -17.06 -5.34 -0.81
CA VAL A 34 -18.44 -4.96 -1.10
C VAL A 34 -18.51 -4.45 -2.52
N GLN A 35 -19.41 -5.00 -3.31
CA GLN A 35 -19.68 -4.59 -4.68
C GLN A 35 -21.20 -4.54 -4.85
N GLN A 36 -21.75 -3.42 -5.30
CA GLN A 36 -23.20 -3.26 -5.51
C GLN A 36 -24.02 -3.67 -4.25
N HIS A 37 -23.53 -3.30 -3.06
CA HIS A 37 -24.14 -3.66 -1.76
C HIS A 37 -24.12 -5.16 -1.42
N ALA A 38 -23.48 -6.01 -2.22
CA ALA A 38 -23.27 -7.42 -1.92
C ALA A 38 -21.88 -7.65 -1.32
N GLU A 39 -21.80 -8.47 -0.27
CA GLU A 39 -20.53 -8.83 0.36
C GLU A 39 -20.00 -10.15 -0.20
N SER A 40 -18.70 -10.19 -0.52
CA SER A 40 -18.02 -11.40 -0.96
C SER A 40 -16.62 -11.52 -0.37
N ASP A 41 -16.26 -12.73 0.08
CA ASP A 41 -14.90 -13.00 0.54
C ASP A 41 -13.90 -12.73 -0.59
N MET A 42 -12.86 -11.95 -0.32
CA MET A 42 -11.80 -11.66 -1.28
C MET A 42 -10.93 -12.89 -1.55
N ARG A 43 -10.86 -13.84 -0.62
CA ARG A 43 -10.09 -15.08 -0.76
C ARG A 43 -10.65 -15.90 -1.93
N GLY A 44 -9.82 -16.08 -2.95
CA GLY A 44 -10.18 -16.83 -4.16
C GLY A 44 -11.12 -16.10 -5.12
N ARG A 45 -11.56 -14.87 -4.82
CA ARG A 45 -12.49 -14.09 -5.66
C ARG A 45 -11.94 -12.74 -6.15
N SER A 46 -10.79 -12.31 -5.63
CA SER A 46 -10.14 -11.07 -6.07
C SER A 46 -8.91 -11.33 -6.95
N SER A 47 -8.66 -10.41 -7.88
CA SER A 47 -7.45 -10.39 -8.72
C SER A 47 -6.19 -10.12 -7.90
N ALA A 48 -5.02 -10.36 -8.48
CA ALA A 48 -3.75 -10.07 -7.82
C ALA A 48 -3.60 -8.56 -7.50
N GLY A 49 -3.96 -7.68 -8.45
CA GLY A 49 -3.94 -6.22 -8.26
C GLY A 49 -4.90 -5.76 -7.15
N GLN A 50 -6.13 -6.29 -7.12
CA GLN A 50 -7.10 -5.99 -6.05
C GLN A 50 -6.58 -6.41 -4.68
N LYS A 51 -5.97 -7.59 -4.57
CA LYS A 51 -5.34 -8.05 -3.31
C LYS A 51 -4.18 -7.16 -2.90
N MET A 52 -3.42 -6.65 -3.86
CA MET A 52 -2.30 -5.76 -3.60
C MET A 52 -2.79 -4.42 -3.05
N ILE A 53 -3.76 -3.76 -3.72
CA ILE A 53 -4.39 -2.52 -3.21
C ILE A 53 -5.02 -2.75 -1.83
N ALA A 54 -5.79 -3.83 -1.66
CA ALA A 54 -6.39 -4.17 -0.37
C ALA A 54 -5.35 -4.31 0.74
N SER A 55 -4.22 -4.97 0.45
CA SER A 55 -3.11 -5.10 1.39
C SER A 55 -2.50 -3.75 1.78
N ILE A 56 -2.37 -2.82 0.83
CA ILE A 56 -1.89 -1.46 1.12
C ILE A 56 -2.88 -0.71 2.02
N VAL A 57 -4.16 -0.70 1.65
CA VAL A 57 -5.22 0.00 2.40
C VAL A 57 -5.33 -0.54 3.82
N ILE A 58 -5.33 -1.86 4.00
CA ILE A 58 -5.37 -2.49 5.32
C ILE A 58 -4.15 -2.11 6.15
N ARG A 59 -2.94 -2.14 5.57
CA ARG A 59 -1.71 -1.73 6.28
C ARG A 59 -1.78 -0.27 6.73
N LEU A 60 -2.29 0.63 5.88
CA LEU A 60 -2.48 2.04 6.24
C LEU A 60 -3.53 2.23 7.35
N ALA A 61 -4.63 1.49 7.29
CA ALA A 61 -5.67 1.55 8.32
C ALA A 61 -5.14 1.05 9.67
N LEU A 62 -4.42 -0.07 9.68
CA LEU A 62 -3.78 -0.62 10.89
C LEU A 62 -2.72 0.32 11.44
N PHE A 63 -1.88 0.91 10.58
CA PHE A 63 -0.91 1.92 10.98
C PHE A 63 -1.61 3.10 11.67
N THR A 64 -2.68 3.62 11.08
CA THR A 64 -3.42 4.76 11.63
C THR A 64 -4.13 4.41 12.95
N ALA A 65 -4.59 3.16 13.10
CA ALA A 65 -5.32 2.71 14.30
C ALA A 65 -4.39 2.36 15.48
N PHE A 66 -3.23 1.78 15.21
CA PHE A 66 -2.36 1.21 16.25
C PHE A 66 -1.05 1.98 16.46
N CYS A 67 -0.58 2.75 15.49
CA CYS A 67 0.73 3.38 15.53
C CYS A 67 0.66 4.89 15.81
N ASN A 68 0.15 5.27 16.99
CA ASN A 68 0.08 6.68 17.42
C ASN A 68 1.46 7.36 17.49
N ASP A 69 2.54 6.60 17.75
CA ASP A 69 3.90 7.12 17.91
C ASP A 69 4.88 6.65 16.83
N CYS A 70 4.42 5.92 15.81
CA CYS A 70 5.33 5.48 14.75
C CYS A 70 5.53 6.61 13.73
N SER A 71 6.79 6.98 13.53
CA SER A 71 7.18 8.08 12.64
C SER A 71 7.36 7.65 11.19
N PHE A 72 7.20 6.37 10.83
CA PHE A 72 7.41 5.95 9.44
C PHE A 72 6.62 4.69 9.03
N ILE A 73 6.39 4.57 7.72
CA ILE A 73 5.90 3.35 7.09
C ILE A 73 6.71 3.08 5.81
N ALA A 74 6.94 1.81 5.52
CA ALA A 74 7.66 1.39 4.33
C ALA A 74 6.81 0.45 3.47
N PHE A 75 6.87 0.64 2.15
CA PHE A 75 6.28 -0.27 1.16
C PHE A 75 7.36 -0.77 0.21
N ASP A 76 7.48 -2.09 0.12
CA ASP A 76 8.39 -2.78 -0.81
C ASP A 76 7.59 -3.28 -2.02
N GLU A 77 7.99 -2.83 -3.20
CA GLU A 77 7.36 -3.05 -4.51
C GLU A 77 5.82 -2.93 -4.52
N PRO A 78 5.26 -1.75 -4.19
CA PRO A 78 3.83 -1.54 -4.11
C PRO A 78 3.15 -1.40 -5.47
N THR A 79 3.82 -1.68 -6.59
CA THR A 79 3.25 -1.57 -7.95
C THR A 79 2.93 -2.95 -8.55
N THR A 80 3.25 -4.03 -7.81
CA THR A 80 3.09 -5.40 -8.26
C THR A 80 1.64 -5.69 -8.69
N ASN A 81 1.46 -6.18 -9.92
CA ASN A 81 0.17 -6.57 -10.50
C ASN A 81 -0.86 -5.43 -10.66
N LEU A 82 -0.43 -4.17 -10.72
CA LEU A 82 -1.30 -3.04 -11.05
C LEU A 82 -1.32 -2.75 -12.54
N ASP A 83 -2.49 -2.35 -13.05
CA ASP A 83 -2.59 -1.64 -14.31
C ASP A 83 -2.25 -0.15 -14.14
N GLU A 84 -2.15 0.57 -15.25
CA GLU A 84 -1.74 1.97 -15.26
C GLU A 84 -2.68 2.89 -14.48
N GLN A 85 -3.99 2.64 -14.54
CA GLN A 85 -4.99 3.46 -13.82
C GLN A 85 -4.83 3.29 -12.31
N ASN A 86 -4.71 2.05 -11.82
CA ASN A 86 -4.46 1.78 -10.42
C ASN A 86 -3.09 2.29 -9.97
N LEU A 87 -2.08 2.24 -10.85
CA LEU A 87 -0.74 2.77 -10.58
C LEU A 87 -0.76 4.29 -10.34
N GLN A 88 -1.47 5.03 -11.21
CA GLN A 88 -1.67 6.48 -11.07
C GLN A 88 -2.44 6.81 -9.77
N GLY A 89 -3.54 6.11 -9.52
CA GLY A 89 -4.34 6.29 -8.31
C GLY A 89 -3.54 6.02 -7.03
N LEU A 90 -2.69 5.00 -7.04
CA LEU A 90 -1.80 4.68 -5.93
C LEU A 90 -0.75 5.78 -5.71
N ALA A 91 -0.13 6.29 -6.78
CA ALA A 91 0.83 7.39 -6.70
C ALA A 91 0.17 8.64 -6.10
N GLU A 92 -1.05 8.98 -6.52
CA GLU A 92 -1.82 10.07 -5.92
C GLU A 92 -2.12 9.85 -4.43
N ALA A 93 -2.51 8.63 -4.04
CA ALA A 93 -2.79 8.30 -2.65
C ALA A 93 -1.54 8.47 -1.77
N PHE A 94 -0.37 8.01 -2.23
CA PHE A 94 0.88 8.19 -1.48
C PHE A 94 1.32 9.64 -1.37
N ARG A 95 1.13 10.47 -2.41
CA ARG A 95 1.38 11.92 -2.32
C ARG A 95 0.46 12.59 -1.29
N LYS A 96 -0.83 12.23 -1.28
CA LYS A 96 -1.77 12.75 -0.26
C LYS A 96 -1.36 12.35 1.15
N LEU A 97 -0.85 11.13 1.31
CA LEU A 97 -0.36 10.62 2.59
C LEU A 97 0.91 11.34 3.05
N SER A 98 1.89 11.56 2.16
CA SER A 98 3.14 12.25 2.51
C SER A 98 2.92 13.73 2.87
N CYS A 99 1.95 14.39 2.24
CA CYS A 99 1.57 15.78 2.52
C CYS A 99 0.58 15.93 3.69
N HIS A 100 0.19 14.83 4.37
CA HIS A 100 -0.88 14.88 5.36
C HIS A 100 -0.43 15.56 6.66
N LYS A 101 -0.78 16.85 6.82
CA LYS A 101 -0.33 17.73 7.92
C LYS A 101 -0.59 17.22 9.34
N LYS A 102 -1.54 16.30 9.53
CA LYS A 102 -1.84 15.71 10.86
C LYS A 102 -0.79 14.69 11.31
N LEU A 103 -0.06 14.10 10.37
CA LEU A 103 1.01 13.15 10.65
C LEU A 103 2.32 13.92 10.91
N LYS A 104 2.40 14.60 12.06
CA LYS A 104 3.65 15.28 12.47
C LYS A 104 4.76 14.22 12.59
N ASN A 105 5.91 14.47 11.97
CA ASN A 105 7.07 13.58 11.95
C ASN A 105 6.85 12.23 11.24
N PHE A 106 5.99 12.18 10.22
CA PHE A 106 5.78 10.95 9.44
C PHE A 106 6.67 10.90 8.19
N GLN A 107 7.28 9.74 7.96
CA GLN A 107 8.12 9.45 6.82
C GLN A 107 7.57 8.24 6.05
N LEU A 108 7.28 8.45 4.76
CA LEU A 108 6.93 7.37 3.84
C LEU A 108 8.18 6.91 3.10
N ILE A 109 8.47 5.61 3.15
CA ILE A 109 9.57 4.97 2.42
C ILE A 109 8.97 4.06 1.35
N LEU A 110 9.31 4.30 0.08
CA LEU A 110 8.89 3.47 -1.04
C LEU A 110 10.11 2.84 -1.69
N ILE A 111 10.03 1.54 -1.96
CA ILE A 111 11.01 0.79 -2.73
C ILE A 111 10.30 0.29 -3.97
N THR A 112 10.83 0.61 -5.15
CA THR A 112 10.29 0.12 -6.42
C THR A 112 11.38 0.11 -7.48
N HIS A 113 11.18 -0.71 -8.52
CA HIS A 113 11.92 -0.64 -9.77
C HIS A 113 11.07 -0.09 -10.94
N ASP A 114 9.85 0.38 -10.67
CA ASP A 114 8.92 0.91 -11.67
C ASP A 114 9.15 2.41 -11.93
N GLU A 115 9.80 2.73 -13.05
CA GLU A 115 10.06 4.11 -13.46
C GLU A 115 8.78 4.91 -13.78
N THR A 116 7.74 4.25 -14.28
CA THR A 116 6.47 4.91 -14.62
C THR A 116 5.77 5.37 -13.35
N PHE A 117 5.75 4.53 -12.32
CA PHE A 117 5.24 4.90 -11.01
C PHE A 117 6.01 6.07 -10.39
N LEU A 118 7.34 6.08 -10.52
CA LEU A 118 8.16 7.20 -10.04
C LEU A 118 7.76 8.52 -10.72
N ARG A 119 7.52 8.53 -12.04
CA ARG A 119 7.04 9.74 -12.76
C ARG A 119 5.70 10.22 -12.23
N TYR A 120 4.75 9.32 -12.00
CA TYR A 120 3.45 9.67 -11.40
C TYR A 120 3.59 10.21 -9.97
N LEU A 121 4.56 9.72 -9.21
CA LEU A 121 4.84 10.21 -7.87
C LEU A 121 5.48 11.61 -7.86
N CYS A 122 6.30 11.94 -8.87
CA CYS A 122 7.04 13.21 -8.96
C CYS A 122 6.27 14.36 -9.64
N HIS A 123 5.05 14.11 -10.14
CA HIS A 123 4.31 15.07 -10.95
C HIS A 123 4.18 16.46 -10.28
N ASP A 124 4.80 17.48 -10.90
CA ASP A 124 4.77 18.92 -10.58
C ASP A 124 5.27 19.38 -9.18
N GLN A 125 5.78 18.49 -8.32
CA GLN A 125 6.23 18.86 -6.98
C GLN A 125 7.49 18.12 -6.54
N ASP A 126 8.32 18.78 -5.73
CA ASP A 126 9.50 18.17 -5.11
C ASP A 126 9.05 17.29 -3.92
N VAL A 127 8.65 16.04 -4.20
CA VAL A 127 7.94 15.18 -3.22
C VAL A 127 8.90 14.42 -2.28
N GLY A 128 10.22 14.56 -2.41
CA GLY A 128 11.14 13.97 -1.44
C GLY A 128 12.55 13.68 -1.94
N VAL A 129 13.17 12.68 -1.32
CA VAL A 129 14.55 12.28 -1.59
C VAL A 129 14.59 10.89 -2.24
N TYR A 130 15.30 10.77 -3.34
CA TYR A 130 15.43 9.54 -4.12
C TYR A 130 16.79 8.90 -3.90
N PHE A 131 16.80 7.59 -3.73
CA PHE A 131 18.01 6.78 -3.62
C PHE A 131 17.98 5.65 -4.63
N GLU A 132 19.00 5.58 -5.48
CA GLU A 132 19.23 4.45 -6.38
C GLU A 132 20.22 3.49 -5.74
N THR A 133 19.91 2.19 -5.79
CA THR A 133 20.83 1.14 -5.34
C THR A 133 21.33 0.34 -6.54
N SER A 134 22.64 0.09 -6.60
CA SER A 134 23.24 -0.73 -7.65
C SER A 134 24.28 -1.71 -7.10
N LYS A 135 24.40 -2.87 -7.73
CA LYS A 135 25.41 -3.88 -7.37
C LYS A 135 26.65 -3.71 -8.23
N ASN A 136 27.79 -3.40 -7.62
CA ASN A 136 29.06 -3.42 -8.32
C ASN A 136 29.55 -4.88 -8.47
N LYS A 137 29.36 -5.44 -9.67
CA LYS A 137 29.71 -6.84 -9.96
C LYS A 137 31.20 -7.16 -9.79
N LYS A 138 32.09 -6.16 -9.83
CA LYS A 138 33.55 -6.38 -9.71
C LYS A 138 34.03 -6.49 -8.26
N ILE A 139 33.34 -5.89 -7.30
CA ILE A 139 33.82 -5.74 -5.91
C ILE A 139 32.84 -6.38 -4.90
N ALA A 140 31.74 -6.99 -5.39
CA ALA A 140 30.67 -7.55 -4.55
C ALA A 140 30.11 -6.57 -3.50
N LYS A 141 30.22 -5.25 -3.75
CA LYS A 141 29.69 -4.18 -2.89
C LYS A 141 28.43 -3.56 -3.50
N ARG A 142 27.49 -3.15 -2.64
CA ARG A 142 26.33 -2.34 -3.05
C ARG A 142 26.71 -0.86 -2.98
N LYS A 143 26.28 -0.08 -3.98
CA LYS A 143 26.43 1.37 -4.03
C LYS A 143 25.06 2.01 -3.89
N ILE A 144 24.97 3.07 -3.10
CA ILE A 144 23.76 3.89 -2.96
C ILE A 144 24.11 5.28 -3.49
N LYS A 145 23.27 5.82 -4.37
CA LYS A 145 23.41 7.16 -4.93
C LYS A 145 22.15 7.95 -4.65
N ARG A 146 22.28 9.13 -4.05
CA ARG A 146 21.17 10.09 -3.96
C ARG A 146 20.93 10.70 -5.34
N LEU A 147 19.68 10.73 -5.78
CA LEU A 147 19.26 11.35 -7.03
C LEU A 147 18.61 12.71 -6.75
N SER A 148 18.70 13.61 -7.74
CA SER A 148 17.92 14.86 -7.78
C SER A 148 16.48 14.55 -8.15
N SER A 149 15.52 15.26 -7.56
CA SER A 149 14.10 15.16 -7.91
C SER A 149 13.79 15.59 -9.35
N GLN A 150 14.67 16.36 -9.98
CA GLN A 150 14.57 16.78 -11.39
C GLN A 150 14.83 15.66 -12.41
N LEU A 151 15.15 14.44 -11.97
CA LEU A 151 15.46 13.31 -12.84
C LEU A 151 14.23 12.50 -13.28
N PHE A 152 13.05 12.81 -12.73
CA PHE A 152 11.81 12.05 -12.93
C PHE A 152 10.66 12.97 -13.32
#